data_AF-A0A7D5JA32-F1
#
_entry.id   AF-A0A7D5JA32-F1
#
_cell.length_a   1.000
_cell.length_b   1.000
_cell.length_c   1.000
_cell.angle_alpha   90.00
_cell.angle_beta   90.00
_cell.angle_gamma   90.00
#
_symmetry.space_group_name_H-M   'P 1'
#
loop_
_entity.id
_entity.type
_entity.pdbx_description
1 polymer ?
#
loop_
_entity_poly.entity_id
_entity_poly.type
_entity_poly.pdbx_seq_one_letter_code
_entity_poly.pdbx_strand_id
1 'polypeptide(L)'
;MQEKRYPKGHFMAVGIAIGLPLGIPIGLLLGMIAIGPAIGVALGVAIGTYLEKKYNPDPLPVSPEDESKRKKIILVLGVIFLLGMLALAYLVMMS
;
A
#
# COMPACT_ATOMS: atom_id res chain seq x y z
N MET A 1 -7.87 -30.69 8.65
CA MET A 1 -7.62 -29.76 7.52
C MET A 1 -6.46 -28.87 7.94
N GLN A 2 -5.36 -28.80 7.19
CA GLN A 2 -4.30 -27.85 7.52
C GLN A 2 -4.84 -26.44 7.22
N GLU A 3 -4.81 -25.56 8.23
CA GLU A 3 -5.21 -24.17 8.06
C GLU A 3 -4.16 -23.50 7.15
N LYS A 4 -4.57 -23.02 5.97
CA LYS A 4 -3.65 -22.35 5.04
C LYS A 4 -3.15 -21.07 5.71
N ARG A 5 -1.85 -21.01 6.02
CA ARG A 5 -1.19 -19.82 6.56
C ARG A 5 -0.69 -18.92 5.43
N TYR A 6 -0.74 -17.61 5.64
CA TYR A 6 -0.30 -16.62 4.67
C TYR A 6 0.85 -15.76 5.21
N PRO A 7 1.72 -15.21 4.35
CA PRO A 7 2.72 -14.24 4.79
C PRO A 7 2.03 -12.99 5.35
N LYS A 8 2.70 -12.32 6.29
CA LYS A 8 2.21 -11.08 6.88
C LYS A 8 1.89 -10.05 5.80
N GLY A 9 0.70 -9.47 5.87
CA GLY A 9 0.22 -8.44 4.94
C GLY A 9 -0.46 -8.99 3.68
N HIS A 10 -0.68 -10.31 3.60
CA HIS A 10 -1.44 -10.92 2.51
C HIS A 10 -2.84 -10.31 2.39
N PHE A 11 -3.59 -10.25 3.49
CA PHE A 11 -4.95 -9.71 3.46
C PHE A 11 -4.97 -8.18 3.40
N MET A 12 -3.89 -7.52 3.83
CA MET A 12 -3.71 -6.09 3.58
C MET A 12 -3.64 -5.79 2.08
N ALA A 13 -2.88 -6.57 1.31
CA ALA A 13 -2.81 -6.42 -0.14
C ALA A 13 -4.17 -6.69 -0.80
N VAL A 14 -4.89 -7.73 -0.36
CA VAL A 14 -6.26 -8.02 -0.81
C VAL A 14 -7.19 -6.84 -0.52
N GLY A 15 -7.17 -6.31 0.70
CA GLY A 15 -7.97 -5.17 1.10
C GLY A 15 -7.72 -3.96 0.21
N ILE A 16 -6.46 -3.59 -0.04
CA ILE A 16 -6.11 -2.47 -0.94
C ILE A 16 -6.60 -2.73 -2.38
N ALA A 17 -6.42 -3.95 -2.89
CA ALA A 17 -6.87 -4.34 -4.23
C ALA A 17 -8.39 -4.23 -4.40
N ILE A 18 -9.16 -4.41 -3.32
CA ILE A 18 -10.62 -4.20 -3.30
C ILE A 18 -10.96 -2.72 -3.11
N GLY A 19 -10.29 -2.04 -2.18
CA GLY A 19 -10.63 -0.67 -1.80
C GLY A 19 -10.32 0.36 -2.88
N LEU A 20 -9.17 0.25 -3.56
CA LEU A 20 -8.73 1.24 -4.53
C LEU A 20 -9.73 1.41 -5.71
N PRO A 21 -10.22 0.32 -6.34
CA PRO A 21 -11.26 0.42 -7.37
C PRO A 21 -12.58 1.00 -6.88
N LEU A 22 -12.94 0.78 -5.61
CA LEU A 22 -14.17 1.33 -5.00
C LEU A 22 -14.07 2.83 -4.72
N GLY A 23 -12.87 3.34 -4.45
CA GLY A 23 -12.65 4.75 -4.18
C GLY A 23 -12.95 5.66 -5.38
N ILE A 24 -12.60 5.21 -6.59
CA ILE A 24 -12.78 5.98 -7.83
C ILE A 24 -14.24 6.40 -8.07
N PRO A 25 -15.25 5.49 -8.10
CA PRO A 25 -16.65 5.88 -8.27
C PRO A 25 -17.16 6.75 -7.13
N ILE A 26 -16.68 6.58 -5.90
CA ILE A 26 -17.07 7.44 -4.77
C ILE A 26 -16.56 8.87 -5.00
N GLY A 27 -15.29 9.03 -5.40
CA GLY A 27 -14.73 10.34 -5.74
C GLY A 27 -15.49 11.03 -6.89
N LEU A 28 -15.90 10.25 -7.90
CA LEU A 28 -16.74 10.73 -9.00
C LEU A 28 -18.12 11.21 -8.52
N LEU A 29 -18.80 10.45 -7.67
CA LEU A 29 -20.11 10.80 -7.12
C LEU A 29 -20.07 12.06 -6.25
N LEU A 30 -18.95 12.29 -5.55
CA LEU A 30 -18.74 13.47 -4.72
C LEU A 30 -18.30 14.70 -5.54
N GLY A 31 -18.09 14.57 -6.86
CA GLY A 31 -17.52 15.63 -7.69
C GLY A 31 -16.05 15.94 -7.39
N MET A 32 -15.39 15.11 -6.59
CA MET A 32 -14.01 15.29 -6.11
C MET A 32 -13.17 14.09 -6.51
N ILE A 33 -12.91 13.95 -7.82
CA ILE A 33 -12.20 12.78 -8.40
C ILE A 33 -10.84 12.55 -7.73
N ALA A 34 -10.14 13.63 -7.37
CA ALA A 34 -8.84 13.55 -6.70
C ALA A 34 -8.89 12.86 -5.33
N ILE A 35 -10.03 12.88 -4.63
CA ILE A 35 -10.20 12.26 -3.31
C ILE A 35 -10.58 10.78 -3.42
N GLY A 36 -11.13 10.35 -4.56
CA GLY A 36 -11.54 8.96 -4.79
C GLY A 36 -10.47 7.92 -4.41
N PRO A 37 -9.23 8.02 -4.93
CA PRO A 37 -8.14 7.11 -4.55
C PRO A 37 -7.86 7.10 -3.04
N ALA A 38 -7.91 8.25 -2.37
CA ALA A 38 -7.67 8.34 -0.93
C ALA A 38 -8.75 7.60 -0.12
N ILE A 39 -10.02 7.75 -0.50
CA ILE A 39 -11.14 6.99 0.08
C ILE A 39 -10.94 5.50 -0.16
N GLY A 40 -10.58 5.12 -1.39
CA GLY A 40 -10.34 3.72 -1.75
C GLY A 40 -9.24 3.07 -0.93
N VAL A 41 -8.10 3.76 -0.75
CA VAL A 41 -7.01 3.28 0.11
C VAL A 41 -7.49 3.14 1.57
N ALA A 42 -8.22 4.12 2.10
CA ALA A 42 -8.72 4.06 3.48
C ALA A 42 -9.65 2.85 3.70
N LEU A 43 -10.60 2.62 2.78
CA LEU A 43 -11.47 1.45 2.79
C LEU A 43 -10.66 0.15 2.69
N GLY A 44 -9.71 0.10 1.77
CA GLY A 44 -8.89 -1.08 1.55
C GLY A 44 -8.01 -1.44 2.76
N VAL A 45 -7.44 -0.43 3.42
CA VAL A 45 -6.68 -0.62 4.68
C VAL A 45 -7.60 -1.11 5.79
N ALA A 46 -8.81 -0.56 5.93
CA ALA A 46 -9.77 -1.01 6.95
C ALA A 46 -10.18 -2.48 6.74
N ILE A 47 -10.56 -2.84 5.52
CA ILE A 47 -10.90 -4.22 5.14
C ILE A 47 -9.70 -5.14 5.36
N GLY A 48 -8.54 -4.78 4.82
CA GLY A 48 -7.34 -5.60 4.88
C GLY A 48 -6.86 -5.85 6.31
N THR A 49 -6.92 -4.83 7.17
CA THR A 49 -6.56 -4.96 8.60
C THR A 49 -7.52 -5.88 9.34
N TYR A 50 -8.83 -5.75 9.08
CA TYR A 50 -9.84 -6.63 9.66
C TYR A 50 -9.63 -8.09 9.24
N LEU A 51 -9.41 -8.31 7.94
CA LEU A 51 -9.18 -9.64 7.38
C LEU A 51 -7.87 -10.26 7.89
N GLU A 52 -6.78 -9.50 7.96
CA GLU A 52 -5.49 -9.98 8.46
C GLU A 52 -5.64 -10.44 9.92
N LYS A 53 -6.31 -9.64 10.77
CA LYS A 53 -6.54 -10.00 12.18
C LYS A 53 -7.44 -11.23 12.34
N LYS A 54 -8.43 -11.39 11.46
CA LYS A 54 -9.44 -12.46 11.57
C LYS A 54 -8.99 -13.78 10.95
N TYR A 55 -8.25 -13.73 9.84
CA TYR A 55 -7.92 -14.90 9.01
C TYR A 55 -6.42 -15.19 8.93
N ASN A 56 -5.55 -14.35 9.52
CA ASN A 56 -4.11 -14.58 9.59
C ASN A 56 -3.51 -14.27 10.97
N PRO A 57 -4.02 -14.89 12.06
CA PRO A 57 -3.53 -14.60 13.41
C PRO A 57 -2.08 -15.04 13.64
N ASP A 58 -1.61 -16.06 12.91
CA ASP A 58 -0.23 -16.58 12.97
C ASP A 58 0.41 -16.58 11.55
N PRO A 59 0.87 -15.40 11.07
CA PRO A 59 1.45 -15.27 9.73
C PRO A 59 2.74 -16.06 9.60
N LEU A 60 3.10 -16.43 8.36
CA LEU A 60 4.38 -17.10 8.11
C LEU A 60 5.56 -16.18 8.50
N PRO A 61 6.61 -16.72 9.16
CA PRO A 61 7.80 -15.95 9.51
C PRO A 61 8.50 -15.46 8.25
N VAL A 62 9.01 -14.24 8.30
CA VAL A 62 9.78 -13.64 7.21
C VAL A 62 11.20 -14.21 7.28
N SER A 63 11.76 -14.64 6.16
CA SER A 63 13.14 -15.11 6.15
C SER A 63 14.11 -13.94 6.42
N PRO A 64 15.26 -14.16 7.11
CA PRO A 64 16.24 -13.10 7.36
C PRO A 64 16.83 -12.49 6.08
N GLU A 65 16.90 -13.29 5.01
CA GLU A 65 17.34 -12.86 3.69
C GLU A 65 16.36 -11.86 3.04
N ASP A 66 15.05 -12.08 3.22
CA ASP A 66 14.01 -11.20 2.68
C ASP A 66 13.93 -9.87 3.44
N GLU A 67 14.26 -9.85 4.73
CA GLU A 67 14.30 -8.61 5.50
C GLU A 67 15.37 -7.65 4.98
N SER A 68 16.56 -8.17 4.69
CA SER A 68 17.67 -7.38 4.13
C SER A 68 17.36 -6.85 2.73
N LYS A 69 16.70 -7.68 1.89
CA LYS A 69 16.23 -7.25 0.56
C LYS A 69 15.18 -6.17 0.68
N ARG A 70 14.18 -6.32 1.56
CA ARG A 70 13.14 -5.30 1.80
C ARG A 70 13.74 -3.98 2.25
N LYS A 71 14.68 -3.99 3.20
CA LYS A 71 15.37 -2.77 3.65
C LYS A 71 16.13 -2.08 2.52
N LYS A 72 16.86 -2.84 1.69
CA LYS A 72 17.55 -2.29 0.51
C LYS A 72 16.57 -1.70 -0.50
N ILE A 73 15.46 -2.38 -0.80
CA ILE A 73 14.43 -1.89 -1.72
C ILE A 73 13.81 -0.60 -1.21
N ILE A 74 13.47 -0.54 0.08
CA ILE A 74 12.91 0.67 0.71
C ILE A 74 13.92 1.83 0.64
N LEU A 75 15.19 1.57 0.91
CA LEU A 75 16.24 2.58 0.84
C LEU A 75 16.40 3.10 -0.59
N VAL A 76 16.45 2.21 -1.59
CA VAL A 76 16.56 2.58 -3.01
C VAL A 76 15.34 3.40 -3.46
N LEU A 77 14.12 2.97 -3.12
CA LEU A 77 12.90 3.72 -3.41
C LEU A 77 12.91 5.11 -2.76
N GLY A 78 13.36 5.20 -1.51
CA GLY A 78 13.49 6.48 -0.80
C GLY A 78 14.46 7.42 -1.49
N VAL A 79 15.62 6.93 -1.94
CA VAL A 79 16.61 7.72 -2.68
C VAL A 79 16.05 8.18 -4.03
N ILE A 80 15.40 7.29 -4.79
CA ILE A 80 14.77 7.64 -6.08
C ILE A 80 13.69 8.72 -5.89
N PHE A 81 12.85 8.58 -4.88
CA PHE A 81 11.81 9.55 -4.56
C PHE A 81 12.40 10.93 -4.21
N LEU A 82 13.46 10.95 -3.40
CA LEU A 82 14.12 12.17 -2.97
C LEU A 82 14.81 12.88 -4.15
N LEU A 83 15.46 12.13 -5.04
CA LEU A 83 16.00 12.67 -6.30
C LEU A 83 14.89 13.23 -7.21
N GLY A 84 13.76 12.54 -7.32
CA GLY A 84 12.60 13.01 -8.08
C GLY A 84 12.03 14.33 -7.53
N MET A 85 11.91 14.45 -6.20
CA MET A 85 11.48 15.69 -5.55
C MET A 85 12.48 16.84 -5.77
N LEU A 86 13.79 16.58 -5.69
CA LEU A 86 14.82 17.59 -5.96
C LEU A 86 14.76 18.08 -7.41
N ALA A 87 14.60 17.17 -8.37
CA ALA A 87 14.47 17.52 -9.79
C ALA A 87 13.19 18.34 -10.05
N LEU A 88 12.07 17.96 -9.43
CA LEU A 88 10.81 18.71 -9.52
C LEU A 88 10.97 20.13 -8.95
N ALA A 89 11.60 20.27 -7.78
CA ALA A 89 11.84 21.56 -7.14
C ALA A 89 12.74 22.45 -8.00
N TYR A 90 13.81 21.89 -8.59
CA TYR A 90 14.67 22.61 -9.51
C TYR A 90 13.92 23.11 -10.75
N LEU A 91 13.05 22.27 -11.33
CA LEU A 91 12.23 22.64 -12.49
C LEU A 91 11.31 23.82 -12.16
N VAL A 92 10.65 23.79 -10.99
CA VAL A 92 9.76 24.88 -10.52
C VAL A 92 10.55 26.16 -10.24
N MET A 93 11.78 26.06 -9.75
CA MET A 93 12.62 27.23 -9.49
C MET A 93 13.17 27.88 -10.78
N MET A 94 13.22 27.13 -11.87
CA MET A 94 13.70 27.60 -13.17
C MET A 94 12.56 28.09 -14.11
N SER A 95 11.30 27.74 -13.82
CA SER A 95 10.10 28.25 -14.51
C SER A 95 9.67 29.62 -13.99
#